data_AF-A0A345ZME9-F1
#
_entry.id   AF-A0A345ZME9-F1
#
_cell.length_a   1.000
_cell.length_b   1.000
_cell.length_c   1.000
_cell.angle_alpha   90.00
_cell.angle_beta   90.00
_cell.angle_gamma   90.00
#
_symmetry.space_group_name_H-M   'P 1'
#
loop_
_entity.id
_entity.type
_entity.pdbx_description
1 polymer ?
#
loop_
_entity_poly.entity_id
_entity_poly.type
_entity_poly.pdbx_seq_one_letter_code
_entity_poly.pdbx_strand_id
1 'polypeptide(L)'
;MSAYSEIADAIVDHAESIARLGARRLDVEAFDAAVDEHVHAIRVLAVSHIDPLADRAFFKAIKAATARASGVYVHMPDGIVEFLVDTARGQRRFQLWNAKELREGGPA
;
A
#
# COMPACT_ATOMS: atom_id res chain seq x y z
N MET A 1 -12.74 13.34 12.09
CA MET A 1 -11.81 12.42 11.41
C MET A 1 -11.67 11.20 12.30
N SER A 2 -11.79 9.99 11.77
CA SER A 2 -11.59 8.76 12.56
C SER A 2 -10.13 8.31 12.45
N ALA A 3 -9.63 7.55 13.42
CA ALA A 3 -8.28 6.97 13.36
C ALA A 3 -8.05 6.16 12.06
N TYR A 4 -9.07 5.44 11.57
CA TYR A 4 -9.00 4.75 10.29
C TYR A 4 -8.83 5.69 9.09
N SER A 5 -9.47 6.87 9.08
CA SER A 5 -9.28 7.81 7.99
C SER A 5 -7.86 8.38 7.95
N GLU A 6 -7.25 8.66 9.10
CA GLU A 6 -5.88 9.20 9.17
C GLU A 6 -4.85 8.17 8.68
N ILE A 7 -4.97 6.91 9.12
CA ILE A 7 -4.07 5.84 8.68
C ILE A 7 -4.28 5.54 7.19
N ALA A 8 -5.53 5.52 6.72
CA ALA A 8 -5.84 5.30 5.31
C ALA A 8 -5.28 6.41 4.41
N ASP A 9 -5.42 7.67 4.80
CA ASP A 9 -4.87 8.81 4.06
C ASP A 9 -3.33 8.71 4.00
N ALA A 10 -2.65 8.41 5.12
CA ALA A 10 -1.19 8.24 5.15
C ALA A 10 -0.70 7.07 4.26
N ILE A 11 -1.42 5.94 4.24
CA ILE A 11 -1.12 4.81 3.35
C ILE A 11 -1.22 5.25 1.88
N VAL A 12 -2.28 5.98 1.54
CA VAL A 12 -2.52 6.44 0.17
C VAL A 12 -1.50 7.49 -0.25
N ASP A 13 -1.04 8.36 0.66
CA ASP A 13 0.05 9.31 0.40
C ASP A 13 1.36 8.60 0.00
N HIS A 14 1.69 7.50 0.67
CA HIS A 14 2.82 6.65 0.27
C HIS A 14 2.60 5.98 -1.09
N ALA A 15 1.39 5.48 -1.36
CA ALA A 15 1.07 4.87 -2.64
C ALA A 15 1.11 5.89 -3.80
N GLU A 16 0.65 7.13 -3.59
CA GLU A 16 0.80 8.21 -4.57
C GLU A 16 2.25 8.63 -4.76
N SER A 17 3.05 8.58 -3.70
CA SER A 17 4.50 8.82 -3.80
C SER A 17 5.16 7.80 -4.72
N ILE A 18 4.78 6.52 -4.61
CA ILE A 18 5.20 5.46 -5.56
C ILE A 18 4.80 5.81 -7.00
N ALA A 19 3.52 6.17 -7.23
CA ALA A 19 3.03 6.53 -8.56
C ALA A 19 3.85 7.67 -9.20
N ARG A 20 4.31 8.61 -8.37
CA ARG A 20 5.08 9.80 -8.78
C ARG A 20 6.59 9.58 -8.85
N LEU A 21 7.13 8.42 -8.44
CA LEU A 21 8.57 8.14 -8.50
C LEU A 21 9.15 8.27 -9.91
N GLY A 22 8.35 8.01 -10.95
CA GLY A 22 8.76 8.15 -12.35
C GLY A 22 9.24 9.55 -12.75
N ALA A 23 8.86 10.60 -12.00
CA ALA A 23 9.35 11.96 -12.23
C ALA A 23 10.81 12.16 -11.77
N ARG A 24 11.36 11.24 -10.98
CA ARG A 24 12.75 11.29 -10.50
C ARG A 24 13.65 10.58 -11.51
N ARG A 25 14.84 11.15 -11.78
CA ARG A 25 15.89 10.52 -12.61
C ARG A 25 16.63 9.42 -11.84
N LEU A 26 15.89 8.41 -11.36
CA LEU A 26 16.46 7.24 -10.69
C LEU A 26 16.91 6.21 -11.73
N ASP A 27 17.92 5.42 -11.42
CA ASP A 27 18.19 4.18 -12.15
C ASP A 27 17.17 3.08 -11.76
N VAL A 28 17.38 1.83 -12.18
CA VAL A 28 16.46 0.71 -11.88
C VAL A 28 16.52 0.30 -10.43
N GLU A 29 17.72 0.11 -9.90
CA GLU A 29 17.93 -0.35 -8.52
C GLU A 29 17.41 0.66 -7.49
N ALA A 30 17.71 1.95 -7.67
CA ALA A 30 17.23 3.00 -6.79
C ALA A 30 15.72 3.21 -6.88
N PHE A 31 15.12 2.95 -8.06
CA PHE A 31 13.65 3.00 -8.20
C PHE A 31 12.99 1.86 -7.43
N ASP A 32 13.50 0.63 -7.59
CA ASP A 32 12.93 -0.54 -6.92
C ASP A 32 13.10 -0.45 -5.39
N ALA A 33 14.27 0.00 -4.91
CA ALA A 33 14.49 0.25 -3.49
C ALA A 33 13.52 1.30 -2.90
N ALA A 34 13.25 2.39 -3.64
CA ALA A 34 12.30 3.41 -3.21
C ALA A 34 10.84 2.90 -3.19
N VAL A 35 10.48 2.03 -4.14
CA VAL A 35 9.18 1.34 -4.12
C VAL A 35 9.08 0.46 -2.89
N ASP A 36 10.08 -0.37 -2.63
CA ASP A 36 10.10 -1.30 -1.50
C ASP A 36 10.02 -0.58 -0.15
N GLU A 37 10.71 0.56 0.00
CA GLU A 37 10.63 1.41 1.19
C GLU A 37 9.20 1.90 1.45
N HIS A 38 8.53 2.44 0.43
CA HIS A 38 7.15 2.89 0.56
C HIS A 38 6.17 1.73 0.82
N VAL A 39 6.35 0.60 0.14
CA VAL A 39 5.53 -0.61 0.38
C VAL A 39 5.71 -1.11 1.81
N HIS A 40 6.94 -1.10 2.33
CA HIS A 40 7.21 -1.48 3.71
C HIS A 40 6.51 -0.54 4.70
N ALA A 41 6.61 0.78 4.50
CA ALA A 41 5.92 1.77 5.33
C ALA A 41 4.40 1.56 5.34
N ILE A 42 3.79 1.32 4.17
CA ILE A 42 2.37 1.00 4.04
C ILE A 42 2.00 -0.24 4.86
N ARG A 43 2.80 -1.31 4.79
CA ARG A 43 2.56 -2.54 5.53
C ARG A 43 2.65 -2.33 7.04
N VAL A 44 3.63 -1.57 7.51
CA VAL A 44 3.79 -1.22 8.93
C VAL A 44 2.58 -0.44 9.44
N LEU A 45 2.09 0.54 8.67
CA LEU A 45 0.90 1.33 9.04
C LEU A 45 -0.37 0.48 9.09
N ALA A 46 -0.47 -0.53 8.22
CA ALA A 46 -1.69 -1.33 8.08
C ALA A 46 -1.75 -2.56 9.00
N VAL A 47 -0.62 -3.06 9.50
CA VAL A 47 -0.53 -4.42 10.08
C VAL A 47 -1.55 -4.70 11.19
N SER A 48 -1.82 -3.73 12.07
CA SER A 48 -2.80 -3.85 13.16
C SER A 48 -4.25 -3.96 12.69
N HIS A 49 -4.51 -3.70 11.42
CA HIS A 49 -5.83 -3.76 10.79
C HIS A 49 -5.97 -4.91 9.80
N ILE A 50 -4.89 -5.69 9.61
CA ILE A 50 -4.84 -6.86 8.73
C ILE A 50 -4.66 -8.15 9.54
N ASP A 51 -4.24 -8.06 10.81
CA ASP A 51 -4.03 -9.20 11.69
C ASP A 51 -5.23 -9.47 12.62
N PRO A 52 -5.79 -10.70 12.68
CA PRO A 52 -5.44 -11.88 11.87
C PRO A 52 -6.08 -11.89 10.48
N LEU A 53 -7.07 -11.02 10.24
CA LEU A 53 -7.77 -10.85 8.97
C LEU A 53 -8.05 -9.37 8.72
N ALA A 54 -8.19 -8.99 7.46
CA ALA A 54 -8.47 -7.61 7.07
C ALA A 54 -9.78 -7.06 7.66
N ASP A 55 -9.66 -5.96 8.42
CA ASP A 55 -10.80 -5.21 8.91
C ASP A 55 -11.54 -4.53 7.74
N ARG A 56 -12.82 -4.86 7.58
CA ARG A 56 -13.68 -4.30 6.53
C ARG A 56 -13.91 -2.80 6.66
N ALA A 57 -13.96 -2.25 7.88
CA ALA A 57 -14.13 -0.83 8.11
C ALA A 57 -12.87 -0.06 7.69
N PHE A 58 -11.70 -0.60 8.04
CA PHE A 58 -10.42 -0.09 7.58
C PHE A 58 -10.29 -0.16 6.06
N PHE A 59 -10.63 -1.29 5.44
CA PHE A 59 -10.62 -1.41 3.97
C PHE A 59 -11.52 -0.38 3.28
N LYS A 60 -12.72 -0.12 3.82
CA LYS A 60 -13.60 0.94 3.31
C LYS A 60 -12.96 2.32 3.39
N ALA A 61 -12.22 2.62 4.46
CA ALA A 61 -11.49 3.88 4.61
C ALA A 61 -10.39 4.01 3.54
N ILE A 62 -9.56 2.97 3.35
CA ILE A 62 -8.56 2.94 2.27
C ILE A 62 -9.24 3.11 0.91
N LYS A 63 -10.31 2.38 0.64
CA LYS A 63 -11.02 2.48 -0.65
C LYS A 63 -11.52 3.90 -0.91
N ALA A 64 -12.06 4.57 0.09
CA ALA A 64 -12.48 5.97 -0.02
C ALA A 64 -11.30 6.95 -0.20
N ALA A 65 -10.16 6.71 0.45
CA ALA A 65 -8.94 7.49 0.25
C ALA A 65 -8.38 7.31 -1.18
N THR A 66 -8.27 6.08 -1.67
CA THR A 66 -7.77 5.79 -3.03
C THR A 66 -8.62 6.40 -4.13
N ALA A 67 -9.93 6.60 -3.92
CA ALA A 67 -10.80 7.26 -4.91
C ALA A 67 -10.38 8.71 -5.22
N ARG A 68 -9.57 9.33 -4.36
CA ARG A 68 -9.03 10.68 -4.52
C ARG A 68 -7.60 10.69 -5.09
N ALA A 69 -6.94 9.53 -5.15
CA ALA A 69 -5.56 9.37 -5.59
C ALA A 69 -5.49 8.90 -7.04
N SER A 70 -4.64 9.53 -7.84
CA SER A 70 -4.46 9.16 -9.25
C SER A 70 -3.47 8.00 -9.38
N GLY A 71 -3.85 6.96 -10.13
CA GLY A 71 -2.98 5.81 -10.39
C GLY A 71 -2.79 4.87 -9.19
N VAL A 72 -3.60 5.00 -8.13
CA VAL A 72 -3.60 4.11 -6.97
C VAL A 72 -4.93 3.39 -6.88
N TYR A 73 -4.87 2.07 -6.87
CA TYR A 73 -6.04 1.21 -6.81
C TYR A 73 -5.89 0.22 -5.67
N VAL A 74 -6.99 -0.05 -4.95
CA VAL A 74 -7.05 -1.08 -3.91
C VAL A 74 -8.23 -2.02 -4.13
N HIS A 75 -8.04 -3.30 -3.84
CA HIS A 75 -9.09 -4.32 -3.85
C HIS A 75 -8.82 -5.36 -2.76
N MET A 76 -9.78 -6.24 -2.51
CA MET A 76 -9.70 -7.25 -1.45
C MET A 76 -10.20 -8.63 -1.92
N PRO A 77 -9.49 -9.30 -2.84
CA PRO A 77 -9.81 -10.66 -3.26
C PRO A 77 -9.59 -11.63 -2.11
N ASP A 78 -10.56 -12.50 -1.83
CA ASP A 78 -10.47 -13.54 -0.81
C ASP A 78 -10.04 -13.05 0.59
N GLY A 79 -10.32 -11.78 0.92
CA GLY A 79 -9.97 -11.17 2.20
C GLY A 79 -8.55 -10.58 2.28
N ILE A 80 -7.76 -10.66 1.21
CA ILE A 80 -6.39 -10.12 1.15
C ILE A 80 -6.44 -8.71 0.55
N VAL A 81 -6.00 -7.69 1.29
CA VAL A 81 -5.97 -6.32 0.75
C VAL A 81 -4.77 -6.17 -0.17
N GLU A 82 -5.03 -5.78 -1.42
CA GLU A 82 -4.01 -5.64 -2.46
C GLU A 82 -4.08 -4.29 -3.15
N PHE A 83 -2.90 -3.68 -3.33
CA PHE A 83 -2.69 -2.44 -4.05
C PHE A 83 -2.13 -2.69 -5.45
N LEU A 84 -2.62 -1.90 -6.40
CA LEU A 84 -2.00 -1.70 -7.70
C LEU A 84 -1.69 -0.22 -7.83
N VAL A 85 -0.44 0.09 -8.16
CA VAL A 85 0.03 1.46 -8.33
C VAL A 85 0.64 1.59 -9.72
N ASP A 86 0.05 2.45 -10.53
CA ASP A 86 0.56 2.77 -11.86
C ASP A 86 1.75 3.71 -11.73
N THR A 87 2.89 3.31 -12.29
CA THR A 87 4.12 4.10 -12.31
C THR A 87 4.58 4.32 -13.75
N ALA A 88 5.53 5.22 -13.95
CA ALA A 88 6.14 5.42 -15.28
C ALA A 88 6.86 4.17 -15.83
N ARG A 89 7.13 3.17 -14.99
CA ARG A 89 7.81 1.91 -15.36
C ARG A 89 6.88 0.71 -15.41
N GLY A 90 5.57 0.97 -15.44
CA GLY A 90 4.52 -0.04 -15.38
C GLY A 90 3.87 -0.14 -14.01
N GLN A 91 3.00 -1.12 -13.87
CA GLN A 91 2.19 -1.28 -12.66
C GLN A 91 2.96 -2.06 -11.58
N ARG A 92 2.94 -1.55 -10.36
CA ARG A 92 3.45 -2.23 -9.16
C ARG A 92 2.28 -2.80 -8.38
N ARG A 93 2.36 -4.08 -8.02
CA ARG A 93 1.33 -4.81 -7.27
C ARG A 93 1.93 -5.31 -5.97
N PHE A 94 1.24 -5.09 -4.86
CA PHE A 94 1.67 -5.62 -3.56
C PHE A 94 0.48 -5.86 -2.63
N GLN A 95 0.64 -6.84 -1.75
CA GLN A 95 -0.33 -7.22 -0.74
C GLN A 95 0.05 -6.63 0.62
N LEU A 96 -0.98 -6.29 1.41
CA LEU A 96 -0.81 -6.02 2.82
C LEU A 96 -0.63 -7.33 3.59
N TRP A 97 0.19 -7.28 4.62
CA TRP A 97 0.61 -8.45 5.37
C TRP A 97 0.08 -8.42 6.79
N ASN A 98 -0.26 -9.59 7.32
CA ASN A 98 -0.52 -9.74 8.75
C ASN A 98 0.80 -9.65 9.55
N ALA A 99 0.71 -9.69 10.87
CA ALA A 99 1.87 -9.52 11.75
C ALA A 99 2.91 -10.64 11.60
N LYS A 100 2.50 -11.86 11.26
CA LYS A 100 3.42 -12.98 11.02
C LYS A 100 4.22 -12.76 9.74
N GLU A 101 3.53 -12.53 8.63
CA GLU A 101 4.11 -12.31 7.30
C GLU A 101 5.07 -11.12 7.30
N LEU A 102 4.72 -10.02 8.00
CA LEU A 102 5.60 -8.85 8.11
C LEU A 102 6.93 -9.16 8.82
N ARG A 103 6.90 -10.02 9.86
CA ARG A 103 8.13 -10.45 10.56
C ARG A 103 8.95 -11.42 9.72
N GLU A 104 8.30 -12.27 8.94
CA GLU A 104 8.94 -13.30 8.11
C GLU A 104 9.43 -12.74 6.76
N GLY A 105 8.99 -11.53 6.38
CA GLY A 105 9.40 -10.87 5.14
C GLY A 105 8.59 -11.32 3.91
N GLY A 106 7.43 -11.96 4.11
CA GLY A 106 6.58 -12.42 3.01
C GLY A 106 5.50 -13.40 3.43
N PRO A 107 4.56 -13.71 2.51
CA PRO A 107 3.68 -14.87 2.66
C PRO A 107 4.50 -16.16 2.66
N ALA A 108 4.04 -17.14 3.43
CA ALA A 108 4.64 -18.47 3.53
C ALA A 108 4.49 -19.29 2.24
#